data_AF-A0A2E4YTA4-F1
#
_entry.id   AF-A0A2E4YTA4-F1
#
_cell.length_a   1.000
_cell.length_b   1.000
_cell.length_c   1.000
_cell.angle_alpha   90.00
_cell.angle_beta   90.00
_cell.angle_gamma   90.00
#
_symmetry.space_group_name_H-M   'P 1'
#
loop_
_entity.id
_entity.type
_entity.pdbx_description
1 polymer ?
#
loop_
_entity_poly.entity_id
_entity_poly.type
_entity_poly.pdbx_seq_one_letter_code
_entity_poly.pdbx_strand_id
1 'polypeptide(L)'
;MPNYVDLDLMTTSPIHKQSFLLHSSEGRDKIEALELMLKYVNNQLYIEDSYTIQWKLVGSDKIHQSYFRAKNIMDALDKFYFGRSVNSVITYSVQLNPIS
;
A
#
# COMPACT_ATOMS: atom_id res chain seq x y z
N MET A 1 27.96 -3.54 0.77
CA MET A 1 26.72 -4.04 0.14
C MET A 1 26.52 -3.24 -1.14
N PRO A 2 25.96 -3.82 -2.22
CA PRO A 2 25.63 -3.02 -3.41
C PRO A 2 24.67 -1.89 -3.00
N ASN A 3 24.84 -0.70 -3.56
CA ASN A 3 23.90 0.40 -3.36
C ASN A 3 22.70 0.16 -4.26
N TYR A 4 21.66 -0.48 -3.71
CA TYR A 4 20.37 -0.60 -4.38
C TYR A 4 19.59 0.71 -4.31
N VAL A 5 18.64 0.88 -5.22
CA VAL A 5 17.72 2.01 -5.31
C VAL A 5 16.31 1.49 -5.11
N ASP A 6 15.67 1.96 -4.04
CA ASP A 6 14.25 1.75 -3.78
C ASP A 6 13.42 2.84 -4.44
N LEU A 7 12.32 2.44 -5.08
CA LEU A 7 11.30 3.31 -5.64
C LEU A 7 9.94 2.94 -5.06
N ASP A 8 9.40 3.84 -4.24
CA ASP A 8 8.07 3.70 -3.65
C ASP A 8 7.02 4.43 -4.50
N LEU A 9 6.01 3.70 -4.95
CA LEU A 9 4.82 4.24 -5.57
C LEU A 9 3.74 4.44 -4.50
N MET A 10 3.35 5.69 -4.28
CA MET A 10 2.37 6.07 -3.27
C MET A 10 1.04 6.45 -3.94
N THR A 11 -0.08 6.16 -3.26
CA THR A 11 -1.41 6.68 -3.60
C THR A 11 -1.88 7.64 -2.52
N THR A 12 -2.61 8.69 -2.90
CA THR A 12 -3.13 9.67 -1.94
C THR A 12 -4.65 9.73 -2.07
N SER A 13 -5.35 9.53 -0.94
CA SER A 13 -6.80 9.74 -0.89
C SER A 13 -7.11 11.24 -0.94
N PRO A 14 -7.85 11.74 -1.94
CA PRO A 14 -8.23 13.15 -2.01
C PRO A 14 -9.17 13.57 -0.87
N ILE A 15 -9.92 12.61 -0.30
CA ILE A 15 -10.93 12.87 0.74
C ILE A 15 -10.29 13.01 2.12
N HIS A 16 -9.30 12.16 2.44
CA HIS A 16 -8.71 12.09 3.78
C HIS A 16 -7.28 12.65 3.84
N LYS A 17 -6.71 13.04 2.68
CA LYS A 17 -5.33 13.53 2.55
C LYS A 17 -4.30 12.57 3.17
N GLN A 18 -4.61 11.28 3.15
CA GLN A 18 -3.75 10.21 3.62
C GLN A 18 -3.09 9.55 2.42
N SER A 19 -1.78 9.35 2.50
CA SER A 19 -1.02 8.60 1.52
C SER A 19 -0.72 7.20 2.02
N PHE A 20 -0.75 6.24 1.11
CA PHE A 20 -0.49 4.83 1.36
C PHE A 20 0.42 4.25 0.28
N LEU A 21 1.21 3.26 0.65
CA LEU A 21 2.04 2.56 -0.31
C LEU A 21 1.15 1.74 -1.25
N LEU A 22 1.42 1.87 -2.56
CA LEU A 22 0.86 1.00 -3.57
C LEU A 22 1.81 -0.14 -3.88
N HIS A 23 3.09 0.16 -4.11
CA HIS A 23 4.13 -0.81 -4.43
C HIS A 23 5.53 -0.23 -4.21
N SER A 24 6.51 -1.08 -3.94
CA SER A 24 7.93 -0.72 -3.91
C SER A 24 8.70 -1.61 -4.87
N SER A 25 9.60 -1.03 -5.67
CA SER A 25 10.57 -1.76 -6.48
C SER A 25 12.00 -1.46 -6.03
N GLU A 26 12.84 -2.49 -6.00
CA GLU A 26 14.27 -2.38 -5.70
C GLU A 26 15.06 -2.72 -6.98
N GLY A 27 15.90 -1.79 -7.43
CA GLY A 27 16.78 -1.97 -8.59
C GLY A 27 18.24 -1.69 -8.23
N ARG A 28 19.18 -2.21 -9.02
CA ARG A 28 20.62 -1.92 -8.89
C ARG A 28 20.95 -0.47 -9.22
N ASP A 29 20.09 0.20 -9.99
CA ASP A 29 20.16 1.62 -10.30
C ASP A 29 18.75 2.19 -10.52
N LYS A 30 18.66 3.50 -10.79
CA LYS A 30 17.39 4.19 -11.00
C LYS A 30 16.63 3.72 -12.24
N ILE A 31 17.33 3.26 -13.28
CA ILE A 31 16.71 2.80 -14.52
C ILE A 31 16.01 1.47 -14.24
N GLU A 32 16.72 0.53 -13.63
CA GLU A 32 16.14 -0.79 -13.29
C GLU A 32 14.97 -0.65 -12.31
N ALA A 33 15.07 0.20 -11.29
CA ALA A 33 13.96 0.43 -10.35
C ALA A 33 12.70 0.96 -11.07
N LEU A 34 12.87 1.87 -12.03
CA LEU A 34 11.78 2.41 -12.86
C LEU A 34 11.21 1.37 -13.82
N GLU A 35 12.04 0.56 -14.46
CA GLU A 35 11.60 -0.52 -15.36
C GLU A 35 10.76 -1.56 -14.60
N LEU A 36 11.19 -1.94 -13.39
CA LEU A 36 10.45 -2.84 -12.51
C LEU A 36 9.10 -2.22 -12.10
N MET A 37 9.08 -0.94 -11.74
CA MET A 37 7.84 -0.24 -11.39
C MET A 37 6.88 -0.14 -12.58
N LEU A 38 7.38 0.18 -13.77
CA LEU A 38 6.60 0.22 -15.00
C LEU A 38 5.99 -1.15 -15.32
N LYS A 39 6.76 -2.23 -15.14
CA LYS A 39 6.27 -3.60 -15.29
C LYS A 39 5.15 -3.91 -14.30
N TYR A 40 5.26 -3.48 -13.05
CA TYR A 40 4.20 -3.64 -12.04
C TYR A 40 2.92 -2.90 -12.45
N VAL A 41 3.02 -1.61 -12.79
CA VAL A 41 1.87 -0.77 -13.14
C VAL A 41 1.14 -1.30 -14.38
N ASN A 42 1.87 -1.78 -15.39
CA ASN A 42 1.27 -2.27 -16.63
C ASN A 42 0.61 -3.65 -16.50
N ASN A 43 1.11 -4.53 -15.62
CA ASN A 43 0.74 -5.95 -15.66
C ASN A 43 0.21 -6.52 -14.34
N GLN A 44 0.69 -6.05 -13.19
CA GLN A 44 0.42 -6.72 -11.91
C GLN A 44 -0.63 -6.02 -11.04
N LEU A 45 -0.81 -4.70 -11.21
CA LEU A 45 -1.82 -3.94 -10.46
C LEU A 45 -3.23 -4.54 -10.57
N TYR A 46 -3.55 -5.13 -11.72
CA TYR A 46 -4.87 -5.72 -12.01
C TYR A 46 -5.00 -7.19 -11.63
N ILE A 47 -3.90 -7.86 -11.29
CA ILE A 47 -3.88 -9.26 -10.82
C ILE A 47 -4.11 -9.30 -9.31
N GLU A 48 -3.66 -8.28 -8.59
CA GLU A 48 -3.80 -8.22 -7.13
C GLU A 48 -5.26 -8.13 -6.69
N ASP A 49 -5.57 -8.92 -5.67
CA ASP A 49 -6.86 -8.89 -4.99
C ASP A 49 -7.10 -7.53 -4.34
N SER A 50 -8.38 -7.17 -4.22
CA SER A 50 -8.77 -5.94 -3.55
C SER A 50 -9.09 -6.21 -2.09
N TYR A 51 -8.53 -5.39 -1.19
CA TYR A 51 -8.80 -5.44 0.24
C TYR A 51 -9.41 -4.14 0.72
N THR A 52 -10.32 -4.25 1.69
CA THR A 52 -10.88 -3.12 2.45
C THR A 52 -10.33 -3.16 3.86
N ILE A 53 -9.70 -2.06 4.29
CA ILE A 53 -9.20 -1.88 5.67
C ILE A 53 -10.01 -0.79 6.35
N GLN A 54 -10.62 -1.13 7.48
CA GLN A 54 -11.28 -0.16 8.36
C GLN A 54 -10.37 0.18 9.53
N TRP A 55 -10.16 1.46 9.78
CA TRP A 55 -9.17 1.92 10.74
C TRP A 55 -9.51 3.31 11.30
N LYS A 56 -8.85 3.71 12.39
CA LYS A 56 -8.86 5.09 12.87
C LYS A 56 -7.51 5.51 13.44
N LEU A 57 -7.27 6.81 13.55
CA LEU A 57 -6.14 7.34 14.32
C LEU A 57 -6.40 7.17 15.82
N VAL A 58 -5.36 6.85 16.58
CA VAL A 58 -5.45 6.85 18.05
C VAL A 58 -5.82 8.26 18.53
N GLY A 59 -6.82 8.35 19.42
CA GLY A 59 -7.37 9.63 19.91
C GLY A 59 -8.39 10.29 18.98
N SER A 60 -8.67 9.71 17.81
CA SER A 60 -9.79 10.13 16.94
C SER A 60 -11.01 9.23 17.14
N ASP A 61 -12.19 9.79 16.93
CA ASP A 61 -13.47 9.04 16.86
C ASP A 61 -13.91 8.76 15.42
N LYS A 62 -13.16 9.26 14.44
CA LYS A 62 -13.48 9.08 13.02
C LYS A 62 -12.96 7.73 12.52
N ILE A 63 -13.88 6.87 12.09
CA ILE A 63 -13.55 5.64 11.37
C ILE A 63 -13.33 5.96 9.89
N HIS A 64 -12.26 5.42 9.35
CA HIS A 64 -11.88 5.49 7.95
C HIS A 64 -11.98 4.12 7.31
N GLN A 65 -12.31 4.12 6.02
CA GLN A 65 -12.24 2.95 5.17
C GLN A 65 -11.28 3.25 4.02
N SER A 66 -10.36 2.34 3.75
CA SER A 66 -9.35 2.50 2.70
C SER A 66 -9.20 1.20 1.93
N TYR A 67 -8.92 1.32 0.64
CA TYR A 67 -8.88 0.19 -0.30
C TYR A 67 -7.45 -0.04 -0.76
N PHE A 68 -7.06 -1.31 -0.82
CA PHE A 68 -5.71 -1.73 -1.18
C PHE A 68 -5.78 -2.79 -2.28
N ARG A 69 -4.77 -2.78 -3.15
CA ARG A 69 -4.44 -3.91 -4.02
C ARG A 69 -3.27 -4.63 -3.38
N ALA A 70 -3.41 -5.94 -3.16
CA ALA A 70 -2.38 -6.73 -2.50
C ALA A 70 -2.47 -8.21 -2.90
N LYS A 71 -1.34 -8.91 -2.78
CA LYS A 71 -1.27 -10.37 -3.01
C LYS A 71 -1.90 -11.21 -1.89
N ASN A 72 -1.99 -10.66 -0.68
CA ASN A 72 -2.62 -11.28 0.49
C ASN A 72 -2.89 -10.22 1.58
N ILE A 73 -3.52 -10.63 2.68
CA ILE A 73 -3.84 -9.77 3.83
C ILE A 73 -2.60 -9.14 4.47
N MET A 74 -1.49 -9.85 4.57
CA MET A 74 -0.27 -9.33 5.19
C MET A 74 0.34 -8.22 4.34
N ASP A 75 0.40 -8.41 3.02
CA ASP A 75 0.85 -7.39 2.07
C ASP A 75 -0.04 -6.14 2.09
N ALA A 76 -1.36 -6.30 2.26
CA ALA A 76 -2.28 -5.18 2.43
C ALA A 76 -1.98 -4.38 3.72
N LEU A 77 -1.66 -5.07 4.81
CA LEU A 77 -1.29 -4.45 6.07
C LEU A 77 0.08 -3.76 5.99
N ASP A 78 1.08 -4.38 5.37
CA ASP A 78 2.40 -3.78 5.17
C ASP A 78 2.28 -2.46 4.39
N LYS A 79 1.48 -2.45 3.30
CA LYS A 79 1.17 -1.25 2.52
C LYS A 79 0.44 -0.18 3.34
N PHE A 80 -0.48 -0.58 4.21
CA PHE A 80 -1.23 0.32 5.09
C PHE A 80 -0.35 0.98 6.16
N TYR A 81 0.57 0.23 6.76
CA TYR A 81 1.48 0.69 7.82
C TYR A 81 2.76 1.35 7.30
N PHE A 82 3.02 1.32 5.99
CA PHE A 82 4.22 1.89 5.40
C PHE A 82 4.44 3.36 5.83
N GLY A 83 5.63 3.64 6.37
CA GLY A 83 6.00 4.97 6.86
C GLY A 83 5.23 5.45 8.09
N ARG A 84 4.48 4.57 8.78
CA ARG A 84 3.68 4.88 9.97
C ARG A 84 4.07 4.02 11.16
N SER A 85 3.88 4.55 12.36
CA SER A 85 3.99 3.75 13.58
C SER A 85 2.75 2.89 13.77
N VAL A 86 2.94 1.61 14.09
CA VAL A 86 1.84 0.67 14.39
C VAL A 86 0.96 1.20 15.53
N ASN A 87 1.54 1.93 16.48
CA ASN A 87 0.83 2.48 17.64
C ASN A 87 0.04 3.77 17.32
N SER A 88 0.09 4.28 16.09
CA SER A 88 -0.58 5.53 15.70
C SER A 88 -2.01 5.32 15.20
N VAL A 89 -2.37 4.08 14.86
CA VAL A 89 -3.66 3.70 14.27
C VAL A 89 -4.24 2.47 14.94
N ILE A 90 -5.56 2.35 14.91
CA ILE A 90 -6.30 1.17 15.34
C ILE A 90 -6.95 0.58 14.09
N THR A 91 -6.58 -0.65 13.72
CA THR A 91 -7.23 -1.42 12.65
C THR A 91 -8.38 -2.23 13.23
N TYR A 92 -9.59 -2.06 12.68
CA TYR A 92 -10.79 -2.78 13.09
C TYR A 92 -11.01 -4.07 12.30
N SER A 93 -10.82 -4.00 10.99
CA SER A 93 -11.06 -5.12 10.09
C SER A 93 -10.21 -5.01 8.83
N VAL A 94 -9.89 -6.17 8.27
CA VAL A 94 -9.31 -6.33 6.94
C VAL A 94 -10.15 -7.36 6.22
N GLN A 95 -10.71 -6.99 5.07
CA GLN A 95 -11.63 -7.83 4.32
C GLN A 95 -11.13 -7.97 2.88
N LEU A 96 -11.08 -9.21 2.38
CA LEU A 96 -10.91 -9.48 0.96
C LEU A 96 -12.23 -9.14 0.25
N ASN A 97 -12.17 -8.28 -0.76
CA ASN A 97 -13.32 -7.92 -1.56
C ASN A 97 -13.55 -9.01 -2.63
N PRO A 98 -14.77 -9.53 -2.78
CA PRO A 98 -15.06 -10.54 -3.80
C PRO A 98 -14.80 -9.99 -5.21
N ILE A 99 -14.22 -10.82 -6.07
CA ILE A 99 -14.10 -10.55 -7.50
C ILE A 99 -15.50 -10.74 -8.09
N SER A 100 -16.08 -9.69 -8.67
CA SER A 100 -17.34 -9.78 -9.42
C SER A 100 -17.10 -10.21 -10.86
#